data_AF-A0A956BNR4-F1
#
_entry.id   AF-A0A956BNR4-F1
#
_cell.length_a   1.000
_cell.length_b   1.000
_cell.length_c   1.000
_cell.angle_alpha   90.00
_cell.angle_beta   90.00
_cell.angle_gamma   90.00
#
_symmetry.space_group_name_H-M   'P 1'
#
loop_
_entity.id
_entity.type
_entity.pdbx_description
1 polymer ?
#
loop_
_entity_poly.entity_id
_entity_poly.type
_entity_poly.pdbx_seq_one_letter_code
_entity_poly.pdbx_strand_id
1 'polypeptide(L)'
;MRYLLPLLVGCALTGPDDLPPATVTFADGRTVDAADCAKGCSGPTPDDLHPLEHDAAIAHLRAWQEQPVGEATEDLETLLFHRKVALEVLDQHGDVLDTAHADFLRAELSRNRVEVAFRLVDDDGVVLGESARTSPLKEKQHIVLEQTGSLKHIVISGKTKRVGLHHLWSRW
;
A
#
# COMPACT_ATOMS: atom_id res chain seq x y z
N MET A 1 -9.37 27.73 -1.48
CA MET A 1 -8.31 26.72 -1.25
C MET A 1 -8.38 25.75 -2.42
N ARG A 2 -7.42 25.82 -3.36
CA ARG A 2 -7.43 25.02 -4.60
C ARG A 2 -6.80 23.66 -4.28
N TYR A 3 -7.59 22.58 -4.33
CA TYR A 3 -7.05 21.23 -4.26
C TYR A 3 -6.62 20.80 -5.66
N LEU A 4 -5.32 20.58 -5.83
CA LEU A 4 -4.75 19.91 -7.00
C LEU A 4 -5.10 18.43 -6.91
N LEU A 5 -6.03 17.98 -7.75
CA LEU A 5 -6.27 16.56 -8.01
C LEU A 5 -5.05 15.99 -8.75
N PRO A 6 -4.32 14.98 -8.24
CA PRO A 6 -3.38 14.26 -9.07
C PRO A 6 -4.18 13.41 -10.08
N LEU A 7 -4.05 13.77 -11.36
CA LEU A 7 -4.52 12.96 -12.49
C LEU A 7 -3.78 11.62 -12.47
N LEU A 8 -4.46 10.55 -12.06
CA LEU A 8 -3.99 9.17 -12.21
C LEU A 8 -4.38 8.68 -13.61
N VAL A 9 -3.38 8.59 -14.49
CA VAL A 9 -3.56 7.99 -15.82
C VAL A 9 -3.54 6.47 -15.67
N GLY A 10 -4.71 5.85 -15.75
CA GLY A 10 -4.82 4.39 -15.87
C GLY A 10 -4.59 3.96 -17.32
N CYS A 11 -3.52 3.20 -17.58
CA CYS A 11 -3.31 2.56 -18.88
C CYS A 11 -4.16 1.29 -18.97
N ALA A 12 -5.29 1.36 -19.66
CA ALA A 12 -5.97 0.17 -20.18
C ALA A 12 -5.21 -0.34 -21.41
N LEU A 13 -4.57 -1.50 -21.32
CA LEU A 13 -3.99 -2.19 -22.47
C LEU A 13 -4.71 -3.53 -22.67
N THR A 14 -5.63 -3.56 -23.62
CA THR A 14 -6.10 -4.78 -24.29
C THR A 14 -5.09 -5.13 -25.39
N GLY A 15 -4.57 -6.36 -25.43
CA GLY A 15 -3.69 -6.83 -26.52
C GLY A 15 -4.40 -6.93 -27.89
N PRO A 16 -3.73 -7.36 -29.00
CA PRO A 16 -2.43 -8.04 -29.10
C PRO A 16 -1.36 -7.31 -29.94
N ASP A 17 -0.09 -7.58 -29.60
CA ASP A 17 1.21 -7.57 -30.32
C ASP A 17 1.55 -6.72 -31.57
N ASP A 18 0.73 -5.79 -32.05
CA ASP A 18 1.10 -4.98 -33.24
C ASP A 18 0.64 -3.51 -33.17
N LEU A 19 0.61 -2.94 -31.96
CA LEU A 19 0.39 -1.51 -31.78
C LEU A 19 1.75 -0.78 -31.78
N PRO A 20 1.88 0.37 -32.48
CA PRO A 20 3.06 1.22 -32.37
C PRO A 20 3.32 1.53 -30.90
N PRO A 21 4.58 1.66 -30.46
CA PRO A 21 4.92 1.86 -29.05
C PRO A 21 4.10 3.02 -28.51
N ALA A 22 3.13 2.69 -27.65
CA ALA A 22 2.29 3.69 -27.03
C ALA A 22 3.21 4.59 -26.20
N THR A 23 3.20 5.89 -26.45
CA THR A 23 4.05 6.84 -25.74
C THR A 23 3.18 7.58 -24.72
N VAL A 24 3.61 7.59 -23.46
CA VAL A 24 2.91 8.30 -22.38
C VAL A 24 3.58 9.66 -22.20
N THR A 25 2.82 10.73 -22.41
CA THR A 25 3.26 12.10 -22.16
C THR A 25 2.78 12.55 -20.78
N PHE A 26 3.72 12.89 -19.90
CA PHE A 26 3.43 13.45 -18.59
C PHE A 26 3.04 14.93 -18.69
N ALA A 27 2.40 15.47 -17.64
CA ALA A 27 2.00 16.87 -17.58
C ALA A 27 3.19 17.86 -17.65
N ASP A 28 4.42 17.39 -17.40
CA ASP A 28 5.66 18.15 -17.54
C ASP A 28 6.30 18.06 -18.95
N GLY A 29 5.61 17.42 -19.90
CA GLY A 29 6.04 17.29 -21.29
C GLY A 29 7.04 16.17 -21.56
N ARG A 30 7.42 15.37 -20.55
CA ARG A 30 8.25 14.18 -20.76
C ARG A 30 7.43 13.09 -21.44
N THR A 31 8.03 12.42 -22.41
CA THR A 31 7.41 11.28 -23.10
C THR A 31 8.22 10.02 -22.83
N VAL A 32 7.58 8.94 -22.38
CA VAL A 32 8.21 7.63 -22.16
C VAL A 32 7.46 6.55 -22.94
N ASP A 33 8.18 5.53 -23.38
CA ASP A 33 7.54 4.34 -23.94
C ASP A 33 6.67 3.66 -22.86
N ALA A 34 5.41 3.36 -23.17
CA ALA A 34 4.47 2.71 -22.26
C ALA A 34 4.99 1.34 -21.78
N ALA A 35 5.85 0.69 -22.56
CA ALA A 35 6.54 -0.53 -22.17
C ALA A 35 7.46 -0.33 -20.95
N ASP A 36 8.07 0.85 -20.80
CA ASP A 36 8.89 1.20 -19.64
C ASP A 36 8.04 1.64 -18.43
N CYS A 37 6.84 2.18 -18.66
CA CYS A 37 5.85 2.37 -17.59
C CYS A 37 5.43 1.03 -16.96
N ALA A 38 5.27 -0.04 -17.75
CA ALA A 38 4.87 -1.35 -17.24
C ALA A 38 5.96 -2.07 -16.43
N LYS A 39 7.25 -1.84 -16.75
CA LYS A 39 8.39 -2.45 -16.03
C LYS A 39 8.62 -1.84 -14.65
N GLY A 40 8.28 -0.56 -14.44
CA GLY A 40 8.53 0.14 -13.19
C GLY A 40 7.58 -0.19 -12.03
N CYS A 41 6.44 -0.86 -12.29
CA CYS A 41 5.38 -1.09 -11.29
C CYS A 41 5.66 -2.22 -10.28
N SER A 42 6.79 -2.92 -10.41
CA SER A 42 7.19 -4.05 -9.55
C SER A 42 8.35 -3.72 -8.61
N GLY A 43 8.64 -2.43 -8.41
CA GLY A 43 9.75 -1.97 -7.55
C GLY A 43 9.64 -2.47 -6.10
N PRO A 44 10.76 -2.50 -5.36
CA PRO A 44 10.81 -2.98 -3.98
C PRO A 44 9.81 -2.23 -3.10
N THR A 45 9.23 -2.93 -2.13
CA THR A 45 8.40 -2.28 -1.11
C THR A 45 9.29 -1.50 -0.13
N PRO A 46 8.78 -0.46 0.55
CA PRO A 46 9.63 0.44 1.36
C PRO A 46 10.52 -0.26 2.42
N ASP A 47 10.11 -1.41 2.97
CA ASP A 47 10.93 -2.18 3.92
C ASP A 47 12.00 -3.05 3.25
N ASP A 48 11.85 -3.40 1.97
CA ASP A 48 12.89 -4.13 1.24
C ASP A 48 14.14 -3.25 1.03
N LEU A 49 13.97 -1.93 1.08
CA LEU A 49 15.05 -0.96 0.93
C LEU A 49 15.84 -0.74 2.23
N HIS A 50 15.22 -0.99 3.37
CA HIS A 50 15.78 -0.73 4.69
C HIS A 50 15.40 -1.87 5.62
N PRO A 51 16.06 -3.05 5.55
CA PRO A 51 15.75 -4.14 6.45
C PRO A 51 16.04 -3.74 7.91
N LEU A 52 15.18 -4.19 8.82
CA LEU A 52 15.39 -4.03 10.27
C LEU A 52 16.06 -5.30 10.80
N GLU A 53 17.23 -5.14 11.39
CA GLU A 53 17.96 -6.23 12.04
C GLU A 53 17.25 -6.68 13.33
N HIS A 54 17.40 -7.96 13.70
CA HIS A 54 16.73 -8.54 14.87
C HIS A 54 17.07 -7.80 16.17
N ASP A 55 18.34 -7.49 16.41
CA ASP A 55 18.78 -6.79 17.62
C ASP A 55 18.18 -5.38 17.72
N ALA A 56 18.06 -4.69 16.56
CA ALA A 56 17.40 -3.39 16.50
C ALA A 56 15.90 -3.51 16.79
N ALA A 57 15.22 -4.53 16.27
CA ALA A 57 13.81 -4.79 16.58
C ALA A 57 13.60 -5.08 18.09
N ILE A 58 14.51 -5.83 18.73
CA ILE A 58 14.48 -6.04 20.19
C ILE A 58 14.64 -4.72 20.94
N ALA A 59 15.55 -3.85 20.48
CA ALA A 59 15.74 -2.52 21.08
C ALA A 59 14.46 -1.68 20.99
N HIS A 60 13.79 -1.66 19.84
CA HIS A 60 12.51 -0.97 19.67
C HIS A 60 11.40 -1.56 20.54
N LEU A 61 11.32 -2.89 20.73
CA LEU A 61 10.36 -3.48 21.66
C LEU A 61 10.58 -2.99 23.10
N ARG A 62 11.82 -3.00 23.56
CA ARG A 62 12.18 -2.53 24.92
C ARG A 62 11.93 -1.03 25.08
N ALA A 63 12.21 -0.23 24.06
CA ALA A 63 11.96 1.21 24.09
C ALA A 63 10.46 1.51 24.11
N TRP A 64 9.67 0.78 23.31
CA TRP A 64 8.23 0.97 23.25
C TRP A 64 7.50 0.56 24.55
N GLN A 65 8.01 -0.42 25.30
CA GLN A 65 7.47 -0.83 26.61
C GLN A 65 7.38 0.33 27.62
N GLU A 66 8.24 1.34 27.48
CA GLU A 66 8.27 2.52 28.36
C GLU A 66 7.38 3.67 27.85
N GLN A 67 6.60 3.43 26.79
CA GLN A 67 5.78 4.44 26.11
C GLN A 67 4.28 4.13 26.27
N PRO A 68 3.37 5.08 25.96
CA PRO A 68 1.94 4.81 26.03
C PRO A 68 1.47 3.76 25.01
N VAL A 69 0.69 2.78 25.47
CA VAL A 69 0.03 1.81 24.59
C VAL A 69 -0.95 2.52 23.66
N GLY A 70 -0.86 2.26 22.37
CA GLY A 70 -1.81 2.75 21.36
C GLY A 70 -1.54 4.16 20.84
N GLU A 71 -0.51 4.84 21.33
CA GLU A 71 -0.05 6.09 20.74
C GLU A 71 0.96 5.82 19.62
N ALA A 72 0.91 6.61 18.55
CA ALA A 72 1.85 6.52 17.45
C ALA A 72 3.21 7.08 17.89
N THR A 73 4.14 6.19 18.23
CA THR A 73 5.53 6.52 18.58
C THR A 73 6.48 5.96 17.54
N GLU A 74 7.71 6.49 17.47
CA GLU A 74 8.71 6.03 16.49
C GLU A 74 8.98 4.52 16.60
N ASP A 75 9.11 4.00 17.82
CA ASP A 75 9.35 2.57 18.06
C ASP A 75 8.18 1.71 17.61
N LEU A 76 6.94 2.09 17.95
CA LEU A 76 5.76 1.37 17.49
C LEU A 76 5.62 1.40 15.96
N GLU A 77 5.76 2.58 15.36
CA GLU A 77 5.66 2.76 13.91
C GLU A 77 6.73 1.91 13.19
N THR A 78 7.94 1.84 13.74
CA THR A 78 9.05 1.02 13.21
C THR A 78 8.72 -0.47 13.28
N LEU A 79 8.25 -0.97 14.43
CA LEU A 79 7.83 -2.37 14.59
C LEU A 79 6.70 -2.75 13.62
N LEU A 80 5.70 -1.87 13.45
CA LEU A 80 4.59 -2.10 12.53
C LEU A 80 5.03 -2.06 11.05
N PHE A 81 5.92 -1.14 10.70
CA PHE A 81 6.49 -1.03 9.35
C PHE A 81 7.29 -2.28 8.96
N HIS A 82 8.02 -2.86 9.93
CA HIS A 82 8.82 -4.08 9.80
C HIS A 82 8.11 -5.34 10.33
N ARG A 83 6.79 -5.45 10.09
CA ARG A 83 5.89 -6.51 10.60
C ARG A 83 6.50 -7.91 10.67
N LYS A 84 7.21 -8.37 9.63
CA LYS A 84 7.75 -9.73 9.57
C LYS A 84 8.75 -9.96 10.70
N VAL A 85 9.77 -9.11 10.80
CA VAL A 85 10.80 -9.20 11.84
C VAL A 85 10.19 -8.94 13.21
N ALA A 86 9.28 -7.98 13.33
CA ALA A 86 8.60 -7.70 14.59
C ALA A 86 7.80 -8.89 15.13
N LEU A 87 7.12 -9.67 14.26
CA LEU A 87 6.45 -10.91 14.66
C LEU A 87 7.45 -11.96 15.14
N GLU A 88 8.53 -12.19 14.38
CA GLU A 88 9.55 -13.17 14.73
C GLU A 88 10.19 -12.86 16.08
N VAL A 89 10.50 -11.58 16.34
CA VAL A 89 11.07 -11.14 17.61
C VAL A 89 10.03 -11.18 18.74
N LEU A 90 8.77 -10.80 18.49
CA LEU A 90 7.71 -10.88 19.50
C LEU A 90 7.43 -12.32 19.96
N ASP A 91 7.55 -13.30 19.06
CA ASP A 91 7.41 -14.71 19.40
C ASP A 91 8.58 -15.23 20.26
N GLN A 92 9.79 -14.69 20.08
CA GLN A 92 11.01 -15.12 20.77
C GLN A 92 11.31 -14.34 22.06
N HIS A 93 10.92 -13.06 22.10
CA HIS A 93 11.31 -12.08 23.12
C HIS A 93 10.13 -11.27 23.63
N GLY A 94 8.89 -11.72 23.42
CA GLY A 94 7.70 -11.01 23.89
C GLY A 94 7.58 -10.92 25.41
N ASP A 95 8.41 -11.63 26.17
CA ASP A 95 8.53 -11.56 27.63
C ASP A 95 9.11 -10.23 28.12
N VAL A 96 9.73 -9.44 27.23
CA VAL A 96 10.19 -8.07 27.56
C VAL A 96 9.03 -7.07 27.68
N LEU A 97 7.85 -7.42 27.16
CA LEU A 97 6.66 -6.59 27.21
C LEU A 97 5.75 -6.99 28.35
N ASP A 98 5.07 -6.02 28.95
CA ASP A 98 3.90 -6.31 29.77
C ASP A 98 2.74 -6.84 28.91
N THR A 99 1.70 -7.36 29.58
CA THR A 99 0.55 -7.94 28.90
C THR A 99 -0.17 -6.95 27.98
N ALA A 100 -0.31 -5.69 28.38
CA ALA A 100 -1.04 -4.69 27.60
C ALA A 100 -0.30 -4.35 26.30
N HIS A 101 1.01 -4.13 26.38
CA HIS A 101 1.87 -3.89 25.23
C HIS A 101 1.91 -5.10 24.30
N ALA A 102 2.13 -6.30 24.85
CA ALA A 102 2.20 -7.52 24.07
C ALA A 102 0.88 -7.80 23.33
N ASP A 103 -0.26 -7.67 24.00
CA ASP A 103 -1.57 -7.91 23.40
C ASP A 103 -1.90 -6.87 22.32
N PHE A 104 -1.61 -5.60 22.58
CA PHE A 104 -1.78 -4.54 21.59
C PHE A 104 -0.93 -4.79 20.34
N LEU A 105 0.35 -5.06 20.51
CA LEU A 105 1.26 -5.27 19.39
C LEU A 105 0.89 -6.53 18.59
N ARG A 106 0.53 -7.64 19.26
CA ARG A 106 0.01 -8.85 18.58
C ARG A 106 -1.25 -8.52 17.78
N ALA A 107 -2.19 -7.80 18.37
CA ALA A 107 -3.42 -7.41 17.69
C ALA A 107 -3.11 -6.58 16.44
N GLU A 108 -2.24 -5.57 16.53
CA GLU A 108 -1.88 -4.74 15.39
C GLU A 108 -1.08 -5.48 14.32
N LEU A 109 -0.11 -6.33 14.70
CA LEU A 109 0.64 -7.16 13.75
C LEU A 109 -0.25 -8.23 13.09
N SER A 110 -1.34 -8.66 13.73
CA SER A 110 -2.29 -9.61 13.12
C SER A 110 -3.11 -8.99 11.97
N ARG A 111 -3.24 -7.64 11.94
CA ARG A 111 -3.98 -6.94 10.88
C ARG A 111 -3.21 -6.98 9.57
N ASN A 112 -3.59 -7.92 8.71
CA ASN A 112 -2.93 -8.19 7.43
C ASN A 112 -3.84 -7.97 6.21
N ARG A 113 -5.03 -7.37 6.40
CA ARG A 113 -5.97 -7.05 5.32
C ARG A 113 -6.35 -5.59 5.35
N VAL A 114 -6.71 -5.06 4.19
CA VAL A 114 -7.17 -3.69 3.99
C VAL A 114 -8.40 -3.71 3.09
N GLU A 115 -9.35 -2.82 3.35
CA GLU A 115 -10.43 -2.53 2.41
C GLU A 115 -9.99 -1.43 1.46
N VAL A 116 -10.10 -1.68 0.16
CA VAL A 116 -9.83 -0.71 -0.88
C VAL A 116 -11.10 -0.49 -1.69
N ALA A 117 -11.47 0.77 -1.84
CA ALA A 117 -12.59 1.19 -2.66
C ALA A 117 -12.14 2.12 -3.79
N PHE A 118 -12.70 1.92 -4.97
CA PHE A 118 -12.51 2.76 -6.14
C PHE A 118 -13.85 3.27 -6.64
N ARG A 119 -13.82 4.50 -7.15
CA ARG A 119 -14.97 5.14 -7.78
C ARG A 119 -14.51 5.87 -9.03
N LEU A 120 -15.17 5.58 -10.15
CA LEU A 120 -15.07 6.33 -11.38
C LEU A 120 -16.18 7.37 -11.39
N VAL A 121 -15.80 8.63 -11.58
CA VAL A 121 -16.71 9.78 -11.57
C VAL A 121 -16.48 10.57 -12.86
N ASP A 122 -17.56 11.03 -13.49
CA ASP A 122 -17.47 11.94 -14.64
C ASP A 122 -17.32 13.40 -14.23
N ASP A 123 -17.25 14.30 -15.21
CA ASP A 123 -17.06 15.74 -15.00
C ASP A 123 -18.24 16.40 -14.28
N ASP A 124 -19.44 15.79 -14.35
CA ASP A 124 -20.66 16.25 -13.67
C ASP A 124 -20.80 15.69 -12.24
N GLY A 125 -19.86 14.84 -11.81
CA GLY A 125 -19.86 14.21 -10.49
C GLY A 125 -20.69 12.91 -10.41
N VAL A 126 -21.16 12.37 -11.53
CA VAL A 126 -21.94 11.14 -11.57
C VAL A 126 -21.01 9.93 -11.45
N VAL A 127 -21.39 8.98 -10.60
CA VAL A 127 -20.63 7.74 -10.41
C VAL A 127 -20.93 6.78 -11.58
N LEU A 128 -19.92 6.56 -12.42
CA LEU A 128 -20.02 5.66 -13.57
C LEU A 128 -19.67 4.22 -13.20
N GLY A 129 -18.93 3.99 -12.11
CA GLY A 129 -18.60 2.65 -11.64
C GLY A 129 -17.91 2.68 -10.29
N GLU A 130 -18.10 1.61 -9.51
CA GLU A 130 -17.51 1.48 -8.19
C GLU A 130 -17.10 0.03 -7.90
N SER A 131 -16.13 -0.13 -7.00
CA SER A 131 -15.73 -1.43 -6.47
C SER A 131 -15.19 -1.24 -5.07
N ALA A 132 -15.51 -2.16 -4.16
CA ALA A 132 -14.95 -2.23 -2.82
C ALA A 132 -14.53 -3.67 -2.53
N ARG A 133 -13.31 -3.86 -2.06
CA ARG A 133 -12.77 -5.19 -1.80
C ARG A 133 -11.84 -5.19 -0.60
N THR A 134 -11.98 -6.20 0.25
CA THR A 134 -10.97 -6.54 1.25
C THR A 134 -9.87 -7.41 0.63
N SER A 135 -8.63 -6.95 0.75
CA SER A 135 -7.46 -7.56 0.15
C SER A 135 -6.32 -7.71 1.16
N PRO A 136 -5.46 -8.74 1.02
CA PRO A 136 -4.25 -8.86 1.82
C PRO A 136 -3.27 -7.71 1.56
N LEU A 137 -2.56 -7.28 2.60
CA LEU A 137 -1.43 -6.36 2.47
C LEU A 137 -0.25 -7.03 1.75
N LYS A 138 0.58 -6.22 1.08
CA LYS A 138 1.80 -6.59 0.33
C LYS A 138 1.59 -7.48 -0.90
N GLU A 139 0.37 -7.92 -1.17
CA GLU A 139 0.01 -8.67 -2.37
C GLU A 139 -0.45 -7.75 -3.51
N LYS A 140 -0.10 -8.14 -4.75
CA LYS A 140 -0.59 -7.45 -5.95
C LYS A 140 -2.09 -7.72 -6.11
N GLN A 141 -2.86 -6.65 -6.25
CA GLN A 141 -4.30 -6.66 -6.42
C GLN A 141 -4.65 -6.27 -7.84
N HIS A 142 -5.71 -6.89 -8.36
CA HIS A 142 -6.38 -6.52 -9.59
C HIS A 142 -7.84 -6.25 -9.25
N ILE A 143 -8.25 -4.99 -9.38
CA ILE A 143 -9.59 -4.52 -9.08
C ILE A 143 -10.24 -4.18 -10.40
N VAL A 144 -11.40 -4.78 -10.63
CA VAL A 144 -12.21 -4.55 -11.81
C VAL A 144 -13.31 -3.58 -11.44
N LEU A 145 -13.43 -2.49 -12.20
CA LEU A 145 -14.63 -1.67 -12.21
C LEU A 145 -15.55 -2.22 -13.30
N GLU A 146 -16.64 -2.81 -12.87
CA GLU A 146 -17.71 -3.24 -13.77
C GLU A 146 -18.65 -2.05 -14.06
N GLN A 147 -19.41 -2.15 -15.14
CA GLN A 147 -20.50 -1.21 -15.48
C GLN A 147 -20.07 0.24 -15.74
N THR A 148 -18.84 0.50 -16.18
CA THR A 148 -18.30 1.86 -16.45
C THR A 148 -18.85 2.57 -17.70
N GLY A 149 -20.08 2.27 -18.10
CA GLY A 149 -20.71 2.83 -19.29
C GLY A 149 -19.94 2.53 -20.58
N SER A 150 -19.59 3.58 -21.34
CA SER A 150 -18.85 3.46 -22.60
C SER A 150 -17.39 3.04 -22.43
N LEU A 151 -16.84 3.18 -21.23
CA LEU A 151 -15.44 2.85 -20.90
C LEU A 151 -15.21 1.33 -20.70
N LYS A 152 -16.29 0.54 -20.72
CA LYS A 152 -16.26 -0.94 -20.66
C LYS A 152 -15.57 -1.46 -19.38
N HIS A 153 -14.52 -2.26 -19.53
CA HIS A 153 -13.85 -2.97 -18.43
C HIS A 153 -12.58 -2.22 -18.06
N ILE A 154 -12.56 -1.62 -16.87
CA ILE A 154 -11.38 -0.95 -16.33
C ILE A 154 -10.76 -1.85 -15.27
N VAL A 155 -9.46 -2.13 -15.43
CA VAL A 155 -8.66 -2.87 -14.45
C VAL A 155 -7.69 -1.92 -13.80
N ILE A 156 -7.77 -1.82 -12.47
CA ILE A 156 -6.86 -1.07 -11.63
C ILE A 156 -5.99 -2.09 -10.90
N SER A 157 -4.67 -1.97 -11.02
CA SER A 157 -3.75 -2.95 -10.45
C SER A 157 -2.80 -2.27 -9.48
N GLY A 158 -2.69 -2.78 -8.25
CA GLY A 158 -1.83 -2.12 -7.28
C GLY A 158 -1.47 -2.96 -6.09
N LYS A 159 -0.79 -2.36 -5.12
CA LYS A 159 -0.37 -3.00 -3.88
C LYS A 159 -0.52 -2.00 -2.75
N THR A 160 -0.93 -2.50 -1.59
CA THR A 160 -1.03 -1.72 -0.36
C THR A 160 -0.15 -2.35 0.72
N LYS A 161 0.52 -1.53 1.53
CA LYS A 161 1.33 -1.94 2.68
C LYS A 161 0.96 -1.07 3.87
N ARG A 162 0.96 -1.66 5.07
CA ARG A 162 0.96 -0.89 6.32
C ARG A 162 2.35 -0.30 6.59
N VAL A 163 2.42 1.01 6.77
CA VAL A 163 3.68 1.73 7.05
C VAL A 163 3.66 2.43 8.41
N GLY A 164 2.61 2.22 9.19
CA GLY A 164 2.43 2.85 10.48
C GLY A 164 1.16 2.40 11.19
N LEU A 165 0.89 2.96 12.37
CA LEU A 165 -0.33 2.63 13.13
C LEU A 165 -1.59 3.05 12.35
N HIS A 166 -1.57 4.26 11.77
CA HIS A 166 -2.68 4.84 11.01
C HIS A 166 -2.36 5.09 9.54
N HIS A 167 -1.22 4.58 9.06
CA HIS A 167 -0.72 4.90 7.73
C HIS A 167 -0.60 3.67 6.84
N LEU A 168 -1.09 3.83 5.61
CA LEU A 168 -0.94 2.88 4.54
C LEU A 168 -0.15 3.53 3.40
N TRP A 169 0.78 2.78 2.83
CA TRP A 169 1.37 3.09 1.54
C TRP A 169 0.63 2.30 0.47
N SER A 170 0.28 2.95 -0.64
CA SER A 170 -0.33 2.28 -1.78
C SER A 170 0.26 2.75 -3.08
N ARG A 171 0.32 1.85 -4.06
CA ARG A 171 0.74 2.13 -5.43
C ARG A 171 -0.22 1.42 -6.38
N TRP A 172 -0.78 2.15 -7.34
CA TRP A 172 -1.76 1.70 -8.33
C TRP A 172 -1.30 2.05 -9.75
#